data_AF-K1ZVK0-F1
#
_entry.id   AF-K1ZVK0-F1
#
_cell.length_a   1.000
_cell.length_b   1.000
_cell.length_c   1.000
_cell.angle_alpha   90.00
_cell.angle_beta   90.00
_cell.angle_gamma   90.00
#
_symmetry.space_group_name_H-M   'P 1'
#
loop_
_entity.id
_entity.type
_entity.pdbx_description
1 polymer ?
#
loop_
_entity_poly.entity_id
_entity_poly.type
_entity_poly.pdbx_seq_one_letter_code
_entity_poly.pdbx_strand_id
1 'polypeptide(L)'
;MSLISIYFVYLIGSKLSGFYVGLFAAIFMTVLPFNIYYSRVILPEPLMIACVLASYWYLIKMSEAVDVPKRFYLFLSAALFAVAIMVKPFALFFALPHGAIVFRSWAKGELKTLDVIIFSILGGAPFIWWRNHITAYPEGIPASDWLLNSSGIRFRPAWFRWLFSERIGKLILGVYGTTFLMLGLIAKPKKEGISYWLWAIGILLYFSVIAGGNVQHDYYQAIIIPFICFLLAKGVVLVLSLSRTTYSRLLTILLTMVIFVAMISLSWYDVKGYYQVNNWPIVEAGKEVDRLTPKDAKVIAPYNGDTAFLYQTHRAGWPLGYDIEDKMAKGATYYVSVVYDDESRTLEKKYTLVEKTDRFIIIKLAK
;
A
#
# COMPACT_ATOMS: atom_id res chain seq x y z
N MET A 1 7.82 -4.60 8.50
CA MET A 1 7.45 -5.13 7.16
C MET A 1 8.37 -4.63 6.05
N SER A 2 8.71 -3.34 5.98
CA SER A 2 9.56 -2.81 4.90
C SER A 2 10.94 -3.46 4.79
N LEU A 3 11.61 -3.77 5.91
CA LEU A 3 12.88 -4.50 5.90
C LEU A 3 12.75 -5.90 5.28
N ILE A 4 11.64 -6.58 5.55
CA ILE A 4 11.33 -7.89 4.97
C ILE A 4 11.14 -7.76 3.46
N SER A 5 10.40 -6.74 3.01
CA SER A 5 10.23 -6.46 1.58
C SER A 5 11.57 -6.13 0.89
N ILE A 6 12.43 -5.31 1.51
CA ILE A 6 13.77 -4.99 0.98
C ILE A 6 14.62 -6.25 0.85
N TYR A 7 14.60 -7.12 1.86
CA TYR A 7 15.32 -8.39 1.83
C TYR A 7 14.83 -9.31 0.70
N PHE A 8 13.52 -9.49 0.53
CA PHE A 8 13.00 -10.33 -0.56
C PHE A 8 13.19 -9.68 -1.93
N VAL A 9 13.10 -8.35 -2.06
CA VAL A 9 13.47 -7.64 -3.29
C VAL A 9 14.93 -7.93 -3.65
N TYR A 10 15.86 -7.82 -2.70
CA TYR A 10 17.26 -8.18 -2.93
C TYR A 10 17.39 -9.62 -3.42
N LEU A 11 16.82 -10.58 -2.69
CA LEU A 11 16.92 -12.00 -3.00
C LEU A 11 16.34 -12.35 -4.39
N ILE A 12 15.13 -11.88 -4.68
CA ILE A 12 14.45 -12.15 -5.95
C ILE A 12 15.23 -11.50 -7.11
N GLY A 13 15.61 -10.23 -6.97
CA GLY A 13 16.35 -9.52 -8.02
C GLY A 13 17.73 -10.13 -8.28
N SER A 14 18.46 -10.49 -7.22
CA SER A 14 19.75 -11.19 -7.33
C SER A 14 19.60 -12.54 -8.01
N LYS A 15 18.52 -13.27 -7.70
CA LYS A 15 18.27 -14.60 -8.24
C LYS A 15 17.88 -14.57 -9.71
N LEU A 16 16.97 -13.68 -10.08
CA LEU A 16 16.39 -13.64 -11.43
C LEU A 16 17.23 -12.82 -12.41
N SER A 17 17.85 -11.73 -11.96
CA SER A 17 18.53 -10.77 -12.85
C SER A 17 19.99 -10.48 -12.49
N GLY A 18 20.50 -11.13 -11.44
CA GLY A 18 21.91 -11.09 -11.00
C GLY A 18 22.17 -10.09 -9.87
N PHE A 19 23.32 -10.26 -9.20
CA PHE A 19 23.70 -9.56 -7.97
C PHE A 19 23.39 -8.05 -8.00
N TYR A 20 23.89 -7.32 -8.99
CA TYR A 20 23.71 -5.87 -9.08
C TYR A 20 22.25 -5.44 -9.22
N VAL A 21 21.40 -6.22 -9.90
CA VAL A 21 19.98 -5.89 -10.02
C VAL A 21 19.29 -6.04 -8.66
N GLY A 22 19.59 -7.11 -7.92
CA GLY A 22 19.08 -7.28 -6.55
C GLY A 22 19.55 -6.16 -5.61
N LEU A 23 20.84 -5.81 -5.66
CA LEU A 23 21.41 -4.74 -4.84
C LEU A 23 20.74 -3.39 -5.13
N PHE A 24 20.69 -2.96 -6.39
CA PHE A 24 20.07 -1.68 -6.74
C PHE A 24 18.56 -1.67 -6.50
N ALA A 25 17.85 -2.78 -6.72
CA ALA A 25 16.43 -2.86 -6.43
C ALA A 25 16.16 -2.67 -4.93
N ALA A 26 16.98 -3.26 -4.07
CA ALA A 26 16.91 -3.06 -2.62
C ALA A 26 17.25 -1.62 -2.21
N ILE A 27 18.24 -0.98 -2.85
CA ILE A 27 18.55 0.45 -2.64
C ILE A 27 17.35 1.30 -3.01
N PHE A 28 16.75 1.11 -4.20
CA PHE A 28 15.55 1.86 -4.60
C PHE A 28 14.39 1.65 -3.64
N MET A 29 14.13 0.41 -3.23
CA MET A 29 13.11 0.11 -2.22
C MET A 29 13.40 0.85 -0.91
N THR A 30 14.67 1.06 -0.54
CA THR A 30 15.02 1.74 0.71
C THR A 30 14.88 3.26 0.63
N VAL A 31 15.27 3.86 -0.50
CA VAL A 31 15.52 5.31 -0.58
C VAL A 31 14.43 6.11 -1.29
N LEU A 32 13.51 5.48 -2.02
CA LEU A 32 12.41 6.18 -2.69
C LEU A 32 11.55 6.94 -1.66
N PRO A 33 11.40 8.27 -1.76
CA PRO A 33 10.62 9.08 -0.81
C PRO A 33 9.21 8.55 -0.57
N PHE A 34 8.53 8.15 -1.65
CA PHE A 34 7.21 7.52 -1.61
C PHE A 34 7.18 6.30 -0.67
N ASN A 35 8.17 5.41 -0.77
CA ASN A 35 8.20 4.21 0.08
C ASN A 35 8.60 4.53 1.52
N ILE A 36 9.48 5.52 1.75
CA ILE A 36 9.83 5.97 3.10
C ILE A 36 8.58 6.49 3.81
N TYR A 37 7.76 7.28 3.14
CA TYR A 37 6.52 7.79 3.72
C TYR A 37 5.51 6.67 3.98
N TYR A 38 5.15 5.90 2.94
CA TYR A 38 4.09 4.89 3.05
C TYR A 38 4.44 3.67 3.92
N SER A 39 5.71 3.52 4.30
CA SER A 39 6.14 2.53 5.28
C SER A 39 6.03 2.99 6.74
N ARG A 40 5.78 4.28 6.99
CA ARG A 40 5.72 4.89 8.33
C ARG A 40 4.31 5.31 8.75
N VAL A 41 3.34 5.19 7.85
CA VAL A 41 1.93 5.42 8.14
C VAL A 41 1.22 4.10 8.41
N ILE A 42 0.11 4.15 9.15
CA ILE A 42 -0.68 2.98 9.52
C ILE A 42 -1.47 2.53 8.30
N LEU A 43 -0.93 1.54 7.59
CA LEU A 43 -1.44 1.07 6.33
C LEU A 43 -1.25 -0.46 6.22
N PRO A 44 -2.20 -1.20 5.60
CA PRO A 44 -2.07 -2.64 5.38
C PRO A 44 -1.04 -3.00 4.29
N GLU A 45 -0.68 -2.05 3.42
CA GLU A 45 0.15 -2.27 2.23
C GLU A 45 1.53 -2.89 2.54
N PRO A 46 2.30 -2.43 3.55
CA PRO A 46 3.61 -3.00 3.84
C PRO A 46 3.54 -4.50 4.18
N LEU A 47 2.52 -4.93 4.93
CA LEU A 47 2.33 -6.35 5.27
C LEU A 47 1.96 -7.15 4.02
N MET A 48 0.99 -6.69 3.24
CA MET A 48 0.62 -7.34 1.98
C MET A 48 1.83 -7.51 1.05
N ILE A 49 2.61 -6.44 0.83
CA ILE A 49 3.79 -6.47 -0.06
C ILE A 49 4.83 -7.48 0.44
N ALA A 50 5.13 -7.49 1.73
CA ALA A 50 6.07 -8.43 2.32
C ALA A 50 5.60 -9.88 2.10
N CYS A 51 4.32 -10.16 2.32
CA CYS A 51 3.73 -11.47 2.12
C CYS A 51 3.70 -11.91 0.65
N VAL A 52 3.38 -11.02 -0.31
CA VAL A 52 3.43 -11.33 -1.75
C VAL A 52 4.85 -11.66 -2.19
N LEU A 53 5.85 -10.88 -1.77
CA LEU A 53 7.24 -11.11 -2.13
C LEU A 53 7.79 -12.40 -1.50
N ALA A 54 7.48 -12.64 -0.22
CA ALA A 54 7.88 -13.86 0.47
C ALA A 54 7.23 -15.09 -0.19
N SER A 55 5.94 -15.03 -0.50
CA SER A 55 5.23 -16.08 -1.24
C SER A 55 5.93 -16.40 -2.57
N TYR A 56 6.21 -15.36 -3.37
CA TYR A 56 6.87 -15.53 -4.66
C TYR A 56 8.28 -16.13 -4.52
N TRP A 57 9.04 -15.68 -3.52
CA TRP A 57 10.36 -16.24 -3.23
C TRP A 57 10.31 -17.72 -2.88
N TYR A 58 9.34 -18.15 -2.07
CA TYR A 58 9.21 -19.58 -1.74
C TYR A 58 8.77 -20.43 -2.93
N LEU A 59 8.00 -19.89 -3.89
CA LEU A 59 7.77 -20.59 -5.16
C LEU A 59 9.05 -20.74 -6.00
N ILE A 60 9.90 -19.71 -6.05
CA ILE A 60 11.22 -19.84 -6.69
C ILE A 60 12.01 -20.96 -6.00
N LYS A 61 12.04 -20.99 -4.66
CA LYS A 61 12.74 -22.05 -3.91
C LYS A 61 12.15 -23.45 -4.14
N MET A 62 10.83 -23.57 -4.23
CA MET A 62 10.16 -24.82 -4.59
C MET A 62 10.64 -25.35 -5.94
N SER A 63 10.73 -24.47 -6.95
CA SER A 63 11.17 -24.85 -8.30
C SER A 63 12.63 -25.31 -8.39
N GLU A 64 13.44 -25.05 -7.35
CA GLU A 64 14.86 -25.39 -7.28
C GLU A 64 15.18 -26.48 -6.26
N ALA A 65 14.21 -26.83 -5.40
CA ALA A 65 14.44 -27.78 -4.33
C ALA A 65 14.66 -29.19 -4.91
N VAL A 66 15.79 -29.78 -4.52
CA VAL A 66 16.15 -31.17 -4.79
C VAL A 66 15.96 -32.00 -3.51
N ASP A 67 16.53 -31.53 -2.39
CA ASP A 67 16.58 -32.30 -1.12
C ASP A 67 15.52 -31.89 -0.06
N VAL A 68 14.96 -30.69 -0.17
CA VAL A 68 13.90 -30.20 0.75
C VAL A 68 12.53 -30.53 0.14
N PRO A 69 11.50 -30.93 0.92
CA PRO A 69 10.19 -31.23 0.35
C PRO A 69 9.61 -30.03 -0.39
N LYS A 70 9.48 -30.10 -1.72
CA LYS A 70 8.84 -29.07 -2.56
C LYS A 70 7.50 -28.60 -1.99
N ARG A 71 6.76 -29.52 -1.38
CA ARG A 71 5.48 -29.28 -0.69
C ARG A 71 5.57 -28.32 0.48
N PHE A 72 6.69 -28.30 1.22
CA PHE A 72 6.88 -27.35 2.32
C PHE A 72 6.95 -25.92 1.80
N TYR A 73 7.76 -25.67 0.76
CA TYR A 73 7.84 -24.35 0.13
C TYR A 73 6.54 -23.94 -0.56
N LEU A 74 5.84 -24.90 -1.19
CA LEU A 74 4.53 -24.67 -1.78
C LEU A 74 3.49 -24.26 -0.72
N PHE A 75 3.45 -24.96 0.42
CA PHE A 75 2.59 -24.62 1.56
C PHE A 75 2.90 -23.24 2.11
N LEU A 76 4.18 -22.92 2.34
CA LEU A 76 4.60 -21.63 2.87
C LEU A 76 4.23 -20.48 1.91
N SER A 77 4.40 -20.69 0.60
CA SER A 77 3.91 -19.75 -0.40
C SER A 77 2.39 -19.57 -0.33
N ALA A 78 1.62 -20.67 -0.30
CA ALA A 78 0.16 -20.60 -0.23
C ALA A 78 -0.32 -19.83 1.01
N ALA A 79 0.24 -20.14 2.18
CA ALA A 79 -0.11 -19.48 3.43
C ALA A 79 0.20 -17.98 3.41
N LEU A 80 1.40 -17.60 2.94
CA LEU A 80 1.78 -16.19 2.82
C LEU A 80 0.92 -15.44 1.79
N PHE A 81 0.57 -16.10 0.68
CA PHE A 81 -0.30 -15.51 -0.33
C PHE A 81 -1.73 -15.32 0.18
N ALA A 82 -2.25 -16.29 0.95
CA ALA A 82 -3.54 -16.17 1.62
C ALA A 82 -3.56 -14.97 2.58
N VAL A 83 -2.52 -14.80 3.41
CA VAL A 83 -2.37 -13.63 4.28
C VAL A 83 -2.36 -12.35 3.45
N ALA A 84 -1.62 -12.31 2.33
CA ALA A 84 -1.59 -11.12 1.47
C ALA A 84 -2.98 -10.75 0.93
N ILE A 85 -3.76 -11.71 0.43
CA ILE A 85 -5.11 -11.48 -0.10
C ILE A 85 -6.07 -11.06 1.02
N MET A 86 -6.00 -11.69 2.20
CA MET A 86 -6.83 -11.34 3.35
C MET A 86 -6.54 -9.92 3.84
N VAL A 87 -5.27 -9.51 3.84
CA VAL A 87 -4.87 -8.14 4.18
C VAL A 87 -5.40 -7.15 3.13
N LYS A 88 -5.21 -7.45 1.85
CA LYS A 88 -5.78 -6.65 0.76
C LYS A 88 -5.99 -7.49 -0.50
N PRO A 89 -7.23 -7.58 -1.03
CA PRO A 89 -7.55 -8.47 -2.15
C PRO A 89 -6.79 -8.19 -3.45
N PHE A 90 -6.24 -6.98 -3.59
CA PHE A 90 -5.48 -6.56 -4.78
C PHE A 90 -4.17 -7.33 -4.96
N ALA A 91 -3.68 -8.05 -3.94
CA ALA A 91 -2.59 -9.02 -4.07
C ALA A 91 -2.85 -10.05 -5.18
N LEU A 92 -4.13 -10.36 -5.48
CA LEU A 92 -4.52 -11.31 -6.52
C LEU A 92 -3.99 -10.93 -7.92
N PHE A 93 -3.90 -9.64 -8.25
CA PHE A 93 -3.37 -9.19 -9.54
C PHE A 93 -1.88 -9.54 -9.72
N PHE A 94 -1.17 -9.79 -8.62
CA PHE A 94 0.24 -10.18 -8.61
C PHE A 94 0.43 -11.71 -8.50
N ALA A 95 -0.66 -12.48 -8.59
CA ALA A 95 -0.63 -13.94 -8.66
C ALA A 95 -0.11 -14.47 -10.00
N LEU A 96 -0.10 -13.68 -11.08
CA LEU A 96 0.24 -14.16 -12.42
C LEU A 96 1.61 -14.88 -12.50
N PRO A 97 2.72 -14.29 -12.02
CA PRO A 97 3.99 -15.02 -12.01
C PRO A 97 4.03 -16.17 -10.99
N HIS A 98 3.20 -16.13 -9.92
CA HIS A 98 3.04 -17.29 -9.04
C HIS A 98 2.43 -18.46 -9.81
N GLY A 99 1.32 -18.22 -10.51
CA GLY A 99 0.63 -19.19 -11.34
C GLY A 99 1.54 -19.76 -12.42
N ALA A 100 2.39 -18.92 -13.04
CA ALA A 100 3.35 -19.38 -14.05
C ALA A 100 4.39 -20.37 -13.49
N ILE A 101 4.91 -20.13 -12.27
CA ILE A 101 5.84 -21.07 -11.62
C ILE A 101 5.13 -22.38 -11.29
N VAL A 102 3.96 -22.31 -10.66
CA VAL A 102 3.17 -23.51 -10.28
C VAL A 102 2.79 -24.33 -11.51
N PHE A 103 2.27 -23.67 -12.55
CA PHE A 103 1.89 -24.31 -13.81
C PHE A 103 3.10 -24.98 -14.49
N ARG A 104 4.24 -24.29 -14.55
CA ARG A 104 5.47 -24.85 -15.14
C ARG A 104 5.95 -26.08 -14.38
N SER A 105 5.94 -26.06 -13.05
CA SER A 105 6.34 -27.22 -12.24
C SER A 105 5.34 -28.38 -12.39
N TRP A 106 4.04 -28.09 -12.46
CA TRP A 106 3.02 -29.11 -12.76
C TRP A 106 3.20 -29.72 -14.16
N ALA A 107 3.37 -28.90 -15.20
CA ALA A 107 3.56 -29.34 -16.58
C ALA A 107 4.82 -30.20 -16.78
N LYS A 108 5.85 -29.99 -15.95
CA LYS A 108 7.07 -30.82 -15.92
C LYS A 108 6.93 -32.11 -15.10
N GLY A 109 5.78 -32.35 -14.48
CA GLY A 109 5.56 -33.49 -13.58
C GLY A 109 6.23 -33.34 -12.20
N GLU A 110 6.73 -32.16 -11.85
CA GLU A 110 7.36 -31.90 -10.55
C GLU A 110 6.33 -31.70 -9.42
N LEU A 111 5.10 -31.33 -9.77
CA LEU A 111 3.96 -31.21 -8.87
C LEU A 111 2.82 -32.10 -9.37
N LYS A 112 2.12 -32.77 -8.44
CA LYS A 112 0.90 -33.51 -8.75
C LYS A 112 -0.27 -32.53 -8.86
N THR A 113 -1.31 -32.90 -9.60
CA THR A 113 -2.56 -32.11 -9.68
C THR A 113 -3.14 -31.80 -8.29
N LEU A 114 -3.06 -32.75 -7.36
CA LEU A 114 -3.49 -32.54 -5.98
C LEU A 114 -2.68 -31.44 -5.26
N ASP A 115 -1.37 -31.33 -5.52
CA ASP A 115 -0.54 -30.28 -4.91
C ASP A 115 -0.99 -28.89 -5.42
N VAL A 116 -1.35 -28.77 -6.70
CA VAL A 116 -1.89 -27.54 -7.29
C VAL A 116 -3.25 -27.18 -6.70
N ILE A 117 -4.15 -28.16 -6.57
CA ILE A 117 -5.47 -27.96 -5.95
C ILE A 117 -5.32 -27.49 -4.51
N ILE A 118 -4.48 -28.15 -3.71
CA ILE A 118 -4.23 -27.75 -2.31
C ILE A 118 -3.64 -26.34 -2.24
N PHE A 119 -2.66 -26.01 -3.10
CA PHE A 119 -2.11 -24.66 -3.18
C PHE A 119 -3.19 -23.61 -3.47
N SER A 120 -4.06 -23.87 -4.46
CA SER A 120 -5.15 -22.95 -4.82
C SER A 120 -6.18 -22.79 -3.69
N ILE A 121 -6.57 -23.88 -3.04
CA ILE A 121 -7.52 -23.84 -1.92
C ILE A 121 -6.89 -23.08 -0.74
N LEU A 122 -5.68 -23.43 -0.32
CA LEU A 122 -5.02 -22.77 0.81
C LEU A 122 -4.77 -21.29 0.54
N GLY A 123 -4.41 -20.93 -0.70
CA GLY A 123 -4.16 -19.54 -1.09
C GLY A 123 -5.42 -18.68 -1.21
N GLY A 124 -6.54 -19.25 -1.66
CA GLY A 124 -7.75 -18.49 -2.00
C GLY A 124 -8.94 -18.66 -1.05
N ALA A 125 -9.16 -19.87 -0.52
CA ALA A 125 -10.33 -20.17 0.29
C ALA A 125 -10.45 -19.32 1.58
N PRO A 126 -9.36 -19.01 2.31
CA PRO A 126 -9.46 -18.17 3.51
C PRO A 126 -10.12 -16.81 3.25
N PHE A 127 -9.80 -16.17 2.12
CA PHE A 127 -10.42 -14.90 1.73
C PHE A 127 -11.90 -15.06 1.40
N ILE A 128 -12.27 -16.10 0.65
CA ILE A 128 -13.67 -16.38 0.27
C ILE A 128 -14.50 -16.64 1.52
N TRP A 129 -14.01 -17.47 2.43
CA TRP A 129 -14.68 -17.77 3.69
C TRP A 129 -14.84 -16.52 4.56
N TRP A 130 -13.80 -15.70 4.67
CA TRP A 130 -13.90 -14.42 5.37
C TRP A 130 -14.93 -13.48 4.74
N ARG A 131 -14.97 -13.36 3.40
CA ARG A 131 -15.97 -12.52 2.72
C ARG A 131 -17.39 -13.03 2.90
N ASN A 132 -17.60 -14.33 2.94
CA ASN A 132 -18.92 -14.91 3.22
C ASN A 132 -19.32 -14.74 4.70
N HIS A 133 -18.36 -14.72 5.62
CA HIS A 133 -18.64 -14.49 7.03
C HIS A 133 -19.07 -13.04 7.30
N ILE A 134 -18.34 -12.07 6.75
CA ILE A 134 -18.59 -10.64 7.04
C ILE A 134 -19.91 -10.13 6.45
N THR A 135 -20.51 -10.81 5.46
CA THR A 135 -21.84 -10.43 4.94
C THR A 135 -22.96 -10.57 5.96
N ALA A 136 -22.75 -11.29 7.05
CA ALA A 136 -23.67 -11.31 8.20
C ALA A 136 -23.64 -10.01 9.03
N TYR A 137 -22.65 -9.13 8.79
CA TYR A 137 -22.43 -7.87 9.50
C TYR A 137 -22.24 -6.71 8.50
N PRO A 138 -23.27 -6.38 7.71
CA PRO A 138 -23.16 -5.37 6.64
C PRO A 138 -22.74 -3.98 7.15
N GLU A 139 -23.07 -3.63 8.40
CA GLU A 139 -22.63 -2.41 9.08
C GLU A 139 -21.09 -2.30 9.21
N GLY A 140 -20.39 -3.42 9.19
CA GLY A 140 -18.93 -3.50 9.20
C GLY A 140 -18.28 -3.47 7.82
N ILE A 141 -19.07 -3.33 6.73
CA ILE A 141 -18.58 -3.31 5.35
C ILE A 141 -18.63 -1.88 4.79
N PRO A 142 -17.48 -1.20 4.65
CA PRO A 142 -17.45 0.11 4.02
C PRO A 142 -17.88 0.06 2.54
N ALA A 143 -18.55 1.11 2.08
CA ALA A 143 -18.87 1.30 0.66
C ALA A 143 -17.56 1.28 -0.17
N SER A 144 -17.49 0.38 -1.15
CA SER A 144 -16.26 0.11 -1.90
C SER A 144 -16.44 0.08 -3.43
N ASP A 145 -17.67 0.12 -3.95
CA ASP A 145 -17.92 0.06 -5.41
C ASP A 145 -17.24 1.21 -6.17
N TRP A 146 -17.12 2.38 -5.54
CA TRP A 146 -16.43 3.55 -6.10
C TRP A 146 -14.95 3.30 -6.41
N LEU A 147 -14.32 2.32 -5.75
CA LEU A 147 -12.93 1.90 -6.03
C LEU A 147 -12.77 1.33 -7.43
N LEU A 148 -13.84 0.78 -8.01
CA LEU A 148 -13.85 0.17 -9.33
C LEU A 148 -13.82 1.24 -10.43
N ASN A 149 -14.94 1.56 -11.06
CA ASN A 149 -14.99 2.53 -12.15
C ASN A 149 -16.28 3.37 -12.14
N SER A 150 -16.81 3.68 -10.95
CA SER A 150 -18.08 4.41 -10.83
C SER A 150 -18.04 5.81 -11.46
N SER A 151 -16.86 6.43 -11.55
CA SER A 151 -16.65 7.71 -12.24
C SER A 151 -16.50 7.61 -13.77
N GLY A 152 -16.42 6.39 -14.32
CA GLY A 152 -16.17 6.17 -15.76
C GLY A 152 -14.77 6.58 -16.23
N ILE A 153 -13.80 6.72 -15.31
CA ILE A 153 -12.45 7.22 -15.60
C ILE A 153 -11.57 6.23 -16.36
N ARG A 154 -11.81 4.92 -16.24
CA ARG A 154 -11.01 3.85 -16.88
C ARG A 154 -10.76 4.16 -18.36
N PHE A 155 -9.49 4.13 -18.76
CA PHE A 155 -9.02 4.39 -20.12
C PHE A 155 -9.40 5.76 -20.73
N ARG A 156 -9.92 6.71 -19.93
CA ARG A 156 -9.99 8.12 -20.34
C ARG A 156 -8.59 8.74 -20.33
N PRO A 157 -8.32 9.81 -21.09
CA PRO A 157 -7.01 10.48 -21.06
C PRO A 157 -6.53 10.84 -19.65
N ALA A 158 -7.46 11.21 -18.76
CA ALA A 158 -7.17 11.48 -17.35
C ALA A 158 -6.63 10.26 -16.59
N TRP A 159 -7.08 9.04 -16.87
CA TRP A 159 -6.58 7.81 -16.24
C TRP A 159 -5.10 7.59 -16.57
N PHE A 160 -4.71 7.77 -17.84
CA PHE A 160 -3.31 7.66 -18.24
C PHE A 160 -2.45 8.74 -17.59
N ARG A 161 -2.92 10.00 -17.60
CA ARG A 161 -2.22 11.11 -16.96
C ARG A 161 -2.00 10.83 -15.48
N TRP A 162 -3.06 10.51 -14.73
CA TRP A 162 -2.95 10.29 -13.29
C TRP A 162 -2.01 9.13 -12.97
N LEU A 163 -2.18 7.96 -13.58
CA LEU A 163 -1.40 6.79 -13.21
C LEU A 163 0.06 6.87 -13.66
N PHE A 164 0.31 7.24 -14.91
CA PHE A 164 1.66 7.16 -15.48
C PHE A 164 2.44 8.47 -15.30
N SER A 165 1.80 9.62 -15.46
CA SER A 165 2.48 10.91 -15.34
C SER A 165 2.51 11.40 -13.89
N GLU A 166 1.36 11.51 -13.22
CA GLU A 166 1.30 12.09 -11.87
C GLU A 166 1.82 11.12 -10.81
N ARG A 167 1.39 9.85 -10.82
CA ARG A 167 1.77 8.87 -9.79
C ARG A 167 3.12 8.24 -10.03
N ILE A 168 3.28 7.50 -11.13
CA ILE A 168 4.55 6.81 -11.42
C ILE A 168 5.64 7.82 -11.78
N GLY A 169 5.38 8.69 -12.75
CA GLY A 169 6.37 9.62 -13.29
C GLY A 169 6.82 10.64 -12.26
N LYS A 170 5.90 11.49 -11.79
CA LYS A 170 6.20 12.63 -10.93
C LYS A 170 6.35 12.21 -9.47
N LEU A 171 5.31 11.69 -8.83
CA LEU A 171 5.29 11.43 -7.39
C LEU A 171 6.33 10.36 -6.97
N ILE A 172 6.36 9.21 -7.65
CA ILE A 172 7.24 8.10 -7.27
C ILE A 172 8.66 8.29 -7.84
N LEU A 173 8.78 8.71 -9.10
CA LEU A 173 10.06 8.72 -9.83
C LEU A 173 10.64 10.12 -10.08
N GLY A 174 10.06 11.18 -9.50
CA GLY A 174 10.60 12.55 -9.59
C GLY A 174 10.86 12.99 -11.03
N VAL A 175 10.04 12.54 -11.97
CA VAL A 175 10.17 12.65 -13.44
C VAL A 175 11.38 11.91 -14.02
N TYR A 176 12.59 12.18 -13.53
CA TYR A 176 13.85 11.67 -14.12
C TYR A 176 14.04 10.17 -13.94
N GLY A 177 13.48 9.56 -12.90
CA GLY A 177 13.52 8.12 -12.69
C GLY A 177 12.78 7.32 -13.76
N THR A 178 11.89 7.97 -14.53
CA THR A 178 11.27 7.34 -15.71
C THR A 178 12.33 6.90 -16.74
N THR A 179 13.49 7.56 -16.79
CA THR A 179 14.63 7.14 -17.62
C THR A 179 15.09 5.73 -17.26
N PHE A 180 15.35 5.46 -15.98
CA PHE A 180 15.74 4.12 -15.54
C PHE A 180 14.62 3.10 -15.73
N LEU A 181 13.36 3.50 -15.53
CA LEU A 181 12.21 2.64 -15.75
C LEU A 181 12.13 2.17 -17.21
N MET A 182 12.20 3.11 -18.16
CA MET A 182 12.13 2.82 -19.60
C MET A 182 13.32 1.99 -20.08
N LEU A 183 14.53 2.31 -19.61
CA LEU A 183 15.73 1.52 -19.90
C LEU A 183 15.63 0.10 -19.30
N GLY A 184 15.01 -0.04 -18.13
CA GLY A 184 14.75 -1.32 -17.49
C GLY A 184 13.78 -2.21 -18.25
N LEU A 185 12.76 -1.61 -18.88
CA LEU A 185 11.77 -2.32 -19.71
C LEU A 185 12.40 -2.90 -20.99
N ILE A 186 13.31 -2.17 -21.63
CA ILE A 186 13.98 -2.63 -22.86
C ILE A 186 15.23 -3.48 -22.59
N ALA A 187 15.73 -3.49 -21.36
CA ALA A 187 16.90 -4.27 -20.98
C ALA A 187 16.63 -5.78 -21.17
N LYS A 188 17.54 -6.44 -21.90
CA LYS A 188 17.42 -7.86 -22.25
C LYS A 188 17.08 -8.73 -21.03
N PRO A 189 16.10 -9.64 -21.14
CA PRO A 189 15.75 -10.53 -20.04
C PRO A 189 16.90 -11.49 -19.73
N LYS A 190 17.10 -11.81 -18.45
CA LYS A 190 18.02 -12.87 -17.99
C LYS A 190 17.22 -14.08 -17.50
N LYS A 191 17.40 -14.52 -16.25
CA LYS A 191 16.71 -15.69 -15.68
C LYS A 191 15.28 -15.35 -15.28
N GLU A 192 14.90 -14.08 -15.22
CA GLU A 192 13.51 -13.68 -14.97
C GLU A 192 12.53 -14.21 -16.03
N GLY A 193 13.00 -14.46 -17.26
CA GLY A 193 12.14 -14.88 -18.37
C GLY A 193 10.94 -13.94 -18.56
N ILE A 194 9.74 -14.51 -18.53
CA ILE A 194 8.47 -13.76 -18.67
C ILE A 194 7.95 -13.17 -17.35
N SER A 195 8.58 -13.45 -16.20
CA SER A 195 8.01 -13.13 -14.88
C SER A 195 7.76 -11.63 -14.69
N TYR A 196 8.67 -10.79 -15.17
CA TYR A 196 8.52 -9.34 -15.09
C TYR A 196 7.40 -8.82 -15.99
N TRP A 197 7.19 -9.44 -17.15
CA TRP A 197 6.04 -9.13 -18.00
C TRP A 197 4.72 -9.54 -17.37
N LEU A 198 4.67 -10.68 -16.68
CA LEU A 198 3.49 -11.10 -15.93
C LEU A 198 3.15 -10.16 -14.79
N TRP A 199 4.16 -9.63 -14.08
CA TRP A 199 3.92 -8.54 -13.12
C TRP A 199 3.44 -7.26 -13.77
N ALA A 200 4.01 -6.85 -14.90
CA ALA A 200 3.54 -5.68 -15.64
C ALA A 200 2.07 -5.83 -16.08
N ILE A 201 1.69 -7.01 -16.59
CA ILE A 201 0.29 -7.32 -16.93
C ILE A 201 -0.59 -7.26 -15.68
N GLY A 202 -0.12 -7.82 -14.55
CA GLY A 202 -0.82 -7.73 -13.26
C GLY A 202 -1.10 -6.29 -12.82
N ILE A 203 -0.10 -5.41 -12.96
CA ILE A 203 -0.25 -3.97 -12.67
C ILE A 203 -1.28 -3.32 -13.59
N LEU A 204 -1.23 -3.60 -14.90
CA LEU A 204 -2.18 -3.04 -15.85
C LEU A 204 -3.62 -3.54 -15.57
N LEU A 205 -3.79 -4.81 -15.21
CA LEU A 205 -5.08 -5.37 -14.80
C LEU A 205 -5.57 -4.69 -13.50
N TYR A 206 -4.70 -4.52 -12.52
CA TYR A 206 -5.02 -3.83 -11.26
C TYR A 206 -5.49 -2.38 -11.50
N PHE A 207 -4.73 -1.62 -12.29
CA PHE A 207 -5.07 -0.25 -12.67
C PHE A 207 -6.35 -0.15 -13.48
N SER A 208 -6.65 -1.16 -14.29
CA SER A 208 -7.85 -1.22 -15.11
C SER A 208 -9.08 -1.54 -14.27
N VAL A 209 -9.02 -2.58 -13.43
CA VAL A 209 -10.16 -3.05 -12.64
C VAL A 209 -10.46 -2.06 -11.50
N ILE A 210 -9.44 -1.63 -10.75
CA ILE A 210 -9.53 -0.71 -9.61
C ILE A 210 -9.19 0.72 -10.07
N ALA A 211 -9.87 1.19 -11.12
CA ALA A 211 -9.52 2.46 -11.78
C ALA A 211 -9.75 3.69 -10.89
N GLY A 212 -10.89 3.74 -10.20
CA GLY A 212 -11.27 4.83 -9.30
C GLY A 212 -10.31 4.94 -8.12
N GLY A 213 -10.06 3.81 -7.45
CA GLY A 213 -9.16 3.75 -6.30
C GLY A 213 -7.72 4.16 -6.63
N ASN A 214 -7.14 3.64 -7.72
CA ASN A 214 -5.77 3.98 -8.12
C ASN A 214 -5.62 5.45 -8.51
N VAL A 215 -6.63 6.06 -9.14
CA VAL A 215 -6.56 7.48 -9.50
C VAL A 215 -6.71 8.37 -8.27
N GLN A 216 -7.68 8.07 -7.39
CA GLN A 216 -7.99 8.93 -6.24
C GLN A 216 -6.97 8.81 -5.10
N HIS A 217 -6.37 7.63 -4.89
CA HIS A 217 -5.50 7.37 -3.76
C HIS A 217 -4.08 7.01 -4.16
N ASP A 218 -3.14 7.81 -3.69
CA ASP A 218 -1.72 7.70 -4.01
C ASP A 218 -1.12 6.39 -3.45
N TYR A 219 -1.55 5.98 -2.25
CA TYR A 219 -1.05 4.78 -1.56
C TYR A 219 -1.44 3.46 -2.26
N TYR A 220 -2.41 3.47 -3.16
CA TYR A 220 -2.76 2.29 -3.97
C TYR A 220 -1.59 1.83 -4.84
N GLN A 221 -0.61 2.71 -5.07
CA GLN A 221 0.54 2.44 -5.92
C GLN A 221 1.68 1.77 -5.13
N ALA A 222 1.59 1.66 -3.81
CA ALA A 222 2.59 0.96 -3.00
C ALA A 222 2.82 -0.48 -3.46
N ILE A 223 1.76 -1.18 -3.89
CA ILE A 223 1.83 -2.58 -4.34
C ILE A 223 2.72 -2.77 -5.58
N ILE A 224 2.87 -1.73 -6.42
CA ILE A 224 3.67 -1.81 -7.65
C ILE A 224 5.16 -1.54 -7.41
N ILE A 225 5.52 -0.96 -6.27
CA ILE A 225 6.88 -0.47 -5.99
C ILE A 225 7.95 -1.55 -6.12
N PRO A 226 7.82 -2.77 -5.57
CA PRO A 226 8.85 -3.80 -5.72
C PRO A 226 9.18 -4.09 -7.20
N PHE A 227 8.16 -4.11 -8.05
CA PHE A 227 8.33 -4.31 -9.48
C PHE A 227 9.03 -3.14 -10.17
N ILE A 228 8.60 -1.91 -9.84
CA ILE A 228 9.27 -0.69 -10.31
C ILE A 228 10.74 -0.71 -9.91
N CYS A 229 11.08 -1.10 -8.68
CA CYS A 229 12.46 -1.21 -8.22
C CYS A 229 13.30 -2.21 -9.06
N PHE A 230 12.74 -3.35 -9.47
CA PHE A 230 13.43 -4.28 -10.37
C PHE A 230 13.74 -3.66 -11.72
N LEU A 231 12.79 -2.93 -12.30
CA LEU A 231 12.98 -2.25 -13.58
C LEU A 231 13.99 -1.11 -13.47
N LEU A 232 13.88 -0.26 -12.45
CA LEU A 232 14.87 0.80 -12.19
C LEU A 232 16.28 0.22 -12.06
N ALA A 233 16.43 -0.87 -11.31
CA ALA A 233 17.71 -1.56 -11.15
C ALA A 233 18.25 -2.13 -12.46
N LYS A 234 17.38 -2.71 -13.30
CA LYS A 234 17.78 -3.14 -14.65
C LYS A 234 18.22 -1.95 -15.52
N GLY A 235 17.53 -0.82 -15.45
CA GLY A 235 17.90 0.41 -16.14
C GLY A 235 19.28 0.92 -15.72
N VAL A 236 19.54 0.99 -14.42
CA VAL A 236 20.87 1.37 -13.89
C VAL A 236 21.95 0.41 -14.37
N VAL A 237 21.74 -0.90 -14.25
CA VAL A 237 22.71 -1.90 -14.71
C VAL A 237 22.97 -1.79 -16.21
N LEU A 238 21.95 -1.49 -17.02
CA LEU A 238 22.10 -1.26 -18.44
C LEU A 238 22.98 -0.03 -18.71
N VAL A 239 22.69 1.13 -18.09
CA VAL A 239 23.50 2.35 -18.24
C VAL A 239 24.97 2.11 -17.87
N LEU A 240 25.20 1.49 -16.72
CA LEU A 240 26.56 1.20 -16.24
C LEU A 240 27.29 0.19 -17.15
N SER A 241 26.56 -0.72 -17.80
CA SER A 241 27.17 -1.67 -18.74
C SER A 241 27.74 -1.02 -20.00
N LEU A 242 27.22 0.15 -20.40
CA LEU A 242 27.72 0.90 -21.55
C LEU A 242 29.16 1.40 -21.36
N SER A 243 29.64 1.44 -20.10
CA SER A 243 31.04 1.75 -19.79
C SER A 243 32.04 0.74 -20.34
N ARG A 244 31.55 -0.46 -20.69
CA ARG A 244 32.36 -1.56 -21.24
C ARG A 244 32.41 -1.55 -22.77
N THR A 245 31.61 -0.71 -23.42
CA THR A 245 31.44 -0.75 -24.88
C THR A 245 31.58 0.62 -25.53
N THR A 246 30.85 1.63 -25.06
CA THR A 246 30.55 2.85 -25.83
C THR A 246 30.99 4.13 -25.13
N TYR A 247 30.83 4.20 -23.81
CA TYR A 247 31.08 5.41 -23.02
C TYR A 247 32.14 5.17 -21.95
N SER A 248 32.70 6.25 -21.38
CA SER A 248 33.65 6.11 -20.27
C SER A 248 32.94 5.72 -18.97
N ARG A 249 33.65 5.00 -18.10
CA ARG A 249 33.14 4.60 -16.77
C ARG A 249 32.72 5.81 -15.94
N LEU A 250 33.54 6.87 -15.94
CA LEU A 250 33.24 8.11 -15.20
C LEU A 250 31.93 8.74 -15.68
N LEU A 251 31.72 8.84 -17.00
CA LEU A 251 30.50 9.44 -17.56
C LEU A 251 29.26 8.65 -17.18
N THR A 252 29.27 7.32 -17.33
CA THR A 252 28.10 6.48 -16.99
C THR A 252 27.74 6.56 -15.51
N ILE A 253 28.74 6.61 -14.62
CA ILE A 253 28.52 6.78 -13.17
C ILE A 253 27.94 8.17 -12.88
N LEU A 254 28.53 9.23 -13.45
CA LEU A 254 28.07 10.61 -13.23
C LEU A 254 26.63 10.79 -13.71
N LEU A 255 26.29 10.32 -14.92
CA LEU A 255 24.92 10.38 -15.44
C LEU A 255 23.95 9.59 -14.55
N THR A 256 24.34 8.38 -14.12
CA THR A 256 23.53 7.57 -13.21
C THR A 256 23.28 8.32 -11.90
N MET A 257 24.31 8.94 -11.31
CA MET A 257 24.19 9.71 -10.07
C MET A 257 23.34 10.96 -10.24
N VAL A 258 23.49 11.70 -11.33
CA VAL A 258 22.67 12.89 -11.62
C VAL A 258 21.19 12.50 -11.73
N ILE A 259 20.86 11.46 -12.51
CA ILE A 259 19.47 10.98 -12.65
C ILE A 259 18.94 10.49 -11.30
N PHE A 260 19.75 9.74 -10.54
CA PHE A 260 19.37 9.23 -9.23
C PHE A 260 19.07 10.36 -8.24
N VAL A 261 19.95 11.36 -8.13
CA VAL A 261 19.76 12.51 -7.24
C VAL A 261 18.55 13.33 -7.67
N ALA A 262 18.36 13.58 -8.97
CA ALA A 262 17.20 14.31 -9.48
C ALA A 262 15.88 13.58 -9.19
N MET A 263 15.85 12.26 -9.43
CA MET A 263 14.72 11.38 -9.12
C MET A 263 14.31 11.49 -7.64
N ILE A 264 15.27 11.34 -6.73
CA ILE A 264 15.00 11.40 -5.28
C ILE A 264 14.59 12.80 -4.84
N SER A 265 15.29 13.84 -5.29
CA SER A 265 15.05 15.22 -4.84
C SER A 265 13.69 15.74 -5.27
N LEU A 266 13.26 15.44 -6.52
CA LEU A 266 11.97 15.90 -7.02
C LEU A 266 10.81 15.06 -6.47
N SER A 267 10.97 13.74 -6.33
CA SER A 267 9.98 12.92 -5.61
C SER A 267 9.82 13.40 -4.16
N TRP A 268 10.91 13.77 -3.48
CA TRP A 268 10.85 14.33 -2.13
C TRP A 268 10.10 15.67 -2.09
N TYR A 269 10.23 16.51 -3.12
CA TYR A 269 9.52 17.79 -3.17
C TYR A 269 8.00 17.62 -3.10
N ASP A 270 7.44 16.59 -3.74
CA ASP A 270 6.02 16.27 -3.64
C ASP A 270 5.68 15.56 -2.32
N VAL A 271 6.49 14.58 -1.91
CA VAL A 271 6.20 13.73 -0.72
C VAL A 271 6.37 14.47 0.61
N LYS A 272 7.24 15.47 0.71
CA LYS A 272 7.50 16.19 1.99
C LYS A 272 6.24 16.80 2.61
N GLY A 273 5.27 17.19 1.77
CA GLY A 273 3.99 17.75 2.22
C GLY A 273 3.17 16.76 3.04
N TYR A 274 3.32 15.46 2.80
CA TYR A 274 2.55 14.44 3.52
C TYR A 274 2.95 14.28 5.00
N TYR A 275 4.08 14.85 5.42
CA TYR A 275 4.50 14.88 6.83
C TYR A 275 3.82 16.01 7.62
N GLN A 276 3.04 16.87 6.96
CA GLN A 276 2.31 17.96 7.61
C GLN A 276 1.08 17.43 8.35
N VAL A 277 0.89 17.91 9.58
CA VAL A 277 -0.38 17.75 10.29
C VAL A 277 -1.32 18.85 9.82
N ASN A 278 -2.36 18.47 9.06
CA ASN A 278 -3.27 19.42 8.43
C ASN A 278 -4.16 20.18 9.42
N ASN A 279 -4.43 19.61 10.60
CA ASN A 279 -5.35 20.17 11.57
C ASN A 279 -4.83 19.93 13.01
N TRP A 280 -3.93 20.79 13.50
CA TRP A 280 -3.45 20.71 14.88
C TRP A 280 -4.54 20.81 15.97
N PRO A 281 -5.62 21.60 15.80
CA PRO A 281 -6.73 21.64 16.77
C PRO A 281 -7.26 20.27 17.20
N ILE A 282 -7.36 19.27 16.30
CA ILE A 282 -7.89 17.95 16.67
C ILE A 282 -6.95 17.18 17.62
N VAL A 283 -5.63 17.40 17.50
CA VAL A 283 -4.62 16.80 18.38
C VAL A 283 -4.66 17.45 19.76
N GLU A 284 -4.80 18.78 19.80
CA GLU A 284 -4.90 19.54 21.05
C GLU A 284 -6.18 19.20 21.81
N ALA A 285 -7.33 19.24 21.12
CA ALA A 285 -8.61 18.82 21.69
C ALA A 285 -8.57 17.37 22.17
N GLY A 286 -7.95 16.45 21.42
CA GLY A 286 -7.80 15.05 21.82
C GLY A 286 -7.01 14.88 23.13
N LYS A 287 -5.93 15.64 23.32
CA LYS A 287 -5.16 15.64 24.58
C LYS A 287 -5.98 16.15 25.76
N GLU A 288 -6.74 17.22 25.56
CA GLU A 288 -7.60 17.77 26.62
C GLU A 288 -8.75 16.82 26.96
N VAL A 289 -9.33 16.15 25.97
CA VAL A 289 -10.32 15.07 26.21
C VAL A 289 -9.69 13.95 27.03
N ASP A 290 -8.47 13.51 26.69
CA ASP A 290 -7.81 12.44 27.44
C ASP A 290 -7.52 12.82 28.90
N ARG A 291 -7.28 14.11 29.17
CA ARG A 291 -7.05 14.68 30.50
C ARG A 291 -8.33 14.90 31.30
N LEU A 292 -9.38 15.42 30.66
CA LEU A 292 -10.59 15.93 31.32
C LEU A 292 -11.72 14.92 31.41
N THR A 293 -11.67 13.84 30.63
CA THR A 293 -12.77 12.85 30.56
C THR A 293 -12.38 11.49 31.14
N PRO A 294 -13.32 10.76 31.76
CA PRO A 294 -13.10 9.37 32.18
C PRO A 294 -12.58 8.49 31.05
N LYS A 295 -11.75 7.47 31.36
CA LYS A 295 -11.11 6.59 30.37
C LYS A 295 -12.11 5.73 29.57
N ASP A 296 -13.27 5.47 30.15
CA ASP A 296 -14.38 4.71 29.57
C ASP A 296 -15.45 5.60 28.90
N ALA A 297 -15.25 6.92 28.88
CA ALA A 297 -16.15 7.84 28.20
C ALA A 297 -16.28 7.50 26.71
N LYS A 298 -17.50 7.63 26.16
CA LYS A 298 -17.72 7.58 24.72
C LYS A 298 -17.92 8.98 24.17
N VAL A 299 -17.19 9.30 23.12
CA VAL A 299 -17.05 10.67 22.61
C VAL A 299 -17.62 10.80 21.20
N ILE A 300 -18.39 11.86 20.97
CA ILE A 300 -18.75 12.32 19.63
C ILE A 300 -17.71 13.36 19.23
N ALA A 301 -16.86 13.03 18.26
CA ALA A 301 -15.77 13.87 17.77
C ALA A 301 -15.93 14.09 16.25
N PRO A 302 -16.88 14.95 15.83
CA PRO A 302 -17.21 15.17 14.43
C PRO A 302 -16.02 15.68 13.63
N TYR A 303 -15.68 14.97 12.56
CA TYR A 303 -14.72 15.43 11.56
C TYR A 303 -15.09 14.92 10.17
N ASN A 304 -16.36 15.14 9.78
CA ASN A 304 -16.92 14.66 8.50
C ASN A 304 -16.72 13.16 8.26
N GLY A 305 -16.72 12.36 9.34
CA GLY A 305 -16.52 10.91 9.27
C GLY A 305 -15.05 10.48 9.26
N ASP A 306 -14.09 11.41 9.16
CA ASP A 306 -12.67 11.11 9.34
C ASP A 306 -12.41 10.73 10.81
N THR A 307 -11.99 9.49 11.02
CA THR A 307 -11.72 8.94 12.34
C THR A 307 -10.47 9.50 13.00
N ALA A 308 -9.67 10.32 12.31
CA ALA A 308 -8.46 10.91 12.86
C ALA A 308 -8.74 11.73 14.13
N PHE A 309 -9.83 12.51 14.17
CA PHE A 309 -10.15 13.30 15.36
C PHE A 309 -10.53 12.41 16.53
N LEU A 310 -11.46 11.46 16.33
CA LEU A 310 -11.84 10.48 17.34
C LEU A 310 -10.63 9.68 17.85
N TYR A 311 -9.70 9.34 16.97
CA TYR A 311 -8.47 8.65 17.36
C TYR A 311 -7.62 9.47 18.36
N GLN A 312 -7.50 10.79 18.15
CA GLN A 312 -6.73 11.66 19.04
C GLN A 312 -7.31 11.73 20.46
N THR A 313 -8.60 11.44 20.64
CA THR A 313 -9.23 11.51 21.98
C THR A 313 -8.92 10.31 22.85
N HIS A 314 -8.34 9.23 22.30
CA HIS A 314 -8.15 7.95 22.99
C HIS A 314 -9.44 7.40 23.62
N ARG A 315 -10.59 7.61 22.96
CA ARG A 315 -11.91 7.11 23.41
C ARG A 315 -12.62 6.40 22.27
N ALA A 316 -13.50 5.47 22.61
CA ALA A 316 -14.45 4.93 21.66
C ALA A 316 -15.54 5.97 21.36
N GLY A 317 -16.20 5.88 20.21
CA GLY A 317 -17.33 6.74 19.91
C GLY A 317 -17.58 6.96 18.42
N TRP A 318 -17.91 8.19 18.04
CA TRP A 318 -18.44 8.51 16.72
C TRP A 318 -17.68 9.67 16.06
N PRO A 319 -17.23 9.52 14.81
CA PRO A 319 -16.53 10.58 14.06
C PRO A 319 -17.48 11.52 13.29
N LEU A 320 -18.79 11.37 13.49
CA LEU A 320 -19.84 12.15 12.83
C LEU A 320 -20.70 12.87 13.86
N GLY A 321 -21.06 14.10 13.54
CA GLY A 321 -22.08 14.89 14.24
C GLY A 321 -23.48 14.36 13.92
N TYR A 322 -24.50 15.10 14.35
CA TYR A 322 -25.93 14.79 14.21
C TYR A 322 -26.40 13.59 15.03
N ASP A 323 -27.71 13.36 15.09
CA ASP A 323 -28.34 12.25 15.86
C ASP A 323 -27.78 12.14 17.29
N ILE A 324 -27.57 13.30 17.94
CA ILE A 324 -26.87 13.38 19.23
C ILE A 324 -27.64 12.62 20.30
N GLU A 325 -28.97 12.74 20.32
CA GLU A 325 -29.84 12.03 21.24
C GLU A 325 -29.75 10.50 21.08
N ASP A 326 -29.66 9.97 19.84
CA ASP A 326 -29.47 8.54 19.59
C ASP A 326 -28.09 8.07 20.08
N LYS A 327 -27.04 8.85 19.81
CA LYS A 327 -25.68 8.53 20.29
C LYS A 327 -25.60 8.57 21.80
N MET A 328 -26.29 9.51 22.45
CA MET A 328 -26.43 9.55 23.92
C MET A 328 -27.14 8.29 24.44
N ALA A 329 -28.22 7.84 23.78
CA ALA A 329 -28.89 6.59 24.12
C ALA A 329 -27.97 5.36 23.97
N LYS A 330 -26.99 5.42 23.06
CA LYS A 330 -25.93 4.41 22.87
C LYS A 330 -24.71 4.59 23.81
N GLY A 331 -24.79 5.58 24.71
CA GLY A 331 -23.82 5.83 25.77
C GLY A 331 -22.81 6.94 25.50
N ALA A 332 -23.04 7.82 24.52
CA ALA A 332 -22.22 9.02 24.36
C ALA A 332 -22.35 9.94 25.59
N THR A 333 -21.21 10.30 26.18
CA THR A 333 -21.16 11.14 27.38
C THR A 333 -20.54 12.51 27.11
N TYR A 334 -19.77 12.65 26.03
CA TYR A 334 -19.13 13.90 25.65
C TYR A 334 -19.26 14.18 24.15
N TYR A 335 -19.33 15.47 23.82
CA TYR A 335 -19.20 16.00 22.47
C TYR A 335 -17.99 16.93 22.42
N VAL A 336 -17.17 16.79 21.39
CA VAL A 336 -15.89 17.49 21.25
C VAL A 336 -15.78 17.99 19.82
N SER A 337 -15.66 19.31 19.62
CA SER A 337 -15.57 19.89 18.28
C SER A 337 -14.41 20.87 18.18
N VAL A 338 -13.81 20.93 16.99
CA VAL A 338 -12.83 21.96 16.60
C VAL A 338 -13.44 23.04 15.69
N VAL A 339 -14.76 22.96 15.45
CA VAL A 339 -15.53 23.92 14.68
C VAL A 339 -16.69 24.41 15.52
N TYR A 340 -16.82 25.72 15.68
CA TYR A 340 -17.92 26.32 16.43
C TYR A 340 -19.13 26.59 15.52
N ASP A 341 -19.77 25.51 15.08
CA ASP A 341 -20.95 25.49 14.20
C ASP A 341 -22.29 25.53 14.96
N ASP A 342 -23.41 25.40 14.25
CA ASP A 342 -24.75 25.42 14.84
C ASP A 342 -25.00 24.27 15.82
N GLU A 343 -24.48 23.08 15.53
CA GLU A 343 -24.58 21.91 16.42
C GLU A 343 -23.84 22.20 17.73
N SER A 344 -22.58 22.65 17.65
CA SER A 344 -21.76 22.98 18.82
C SER A 344 -22.39 24.09 19.67
N ARG A 345 -22.93 25.15 19.03
CA ARG A 345 -23.66 26.25 19.71
C ARG A 345 -24.92 25.76 20.43
N THR A 346 -25.66 24.87 19.80
CA THR A 346 -26.91 24.34 20.34
C THR A 346 -26.63 23.43 21.54
N LEU A 347 -25.62 22.57 21.43
CA LEU A 347 -25.22 21.68 22.50
C LEU A 347 -24.64 22.45 23.69
N GLU A 348 -23.87 23.51 23.47
CA GLU A 348 -23.32 24.35 24.55
C GLU A 348 -24.43 25.00 25.39
N LYS A 349 -25.53 25.41 24.75
CA LYS A 349 -26.69 25.98 25.46
C LYS A 349 -27.49 24.95 26.25
N LYS A 350 -27.50 23.69 25.79
CA LYS A 350 -28.34 22.61 26.33
C LYS A 350 -27.64 21.79 27.41
N TYR A 351 -26.31 21.70 27.36
CA TYR A 351 -25.51 20.78 28.15
C TYR A 351 -24.35 21.49 28.89
N THR A 352 -23.62 20.75 29.71
CA THR A 352 -22.57 21.33 30.55
C THR A 352 -21.30 21.56 29.75
N LEU A 353 -20.87 22.81 29.64
CA LEU A 353 -19.57 23.16 29.09
C LEU A 353 -18.45 22.67 30.03
N VAL A 354 -17.51 21.91 29.49
CA VAL A 354 -16.31 21.45 30.22
C VAL A 354 -15.15 22.40 29.96
N GLU A 355 -14.90 22.69 28.69
CA GLU A 355 -13.83 23.59 28.27
C GLU A 355 -14.15 24.18 26.89
N LYS A 356 -13.79 25.45 26.69
CA LYS A 356 -13.89 26.13 25.41
C LYS A 356 -12.70 27.04 25.22
N THR A 357 -12.06 26.92 24.07
CA THR A 357 -10.97 27.78 23.62
C THR A 357 -11.35 28.41 22.28
N ASP A 358 -10.44 29.18 21.71
CA ASP A 358 -10.51 29.64 20.32
C ASP A 358 -10.35 28.49 19.30
N ARG A 359 -9.87 27.31 19.73
CA ARG A 359 -9.53 26.19 18.85
C ARG A 359 -10.43 24.97 18.98
N PHE A 360 -11.09 24.79 20.12
CA PHE A 360 -11.99 23.65 20.35
C PHE A 360 -13.00 23.91 21.46
N ILE A 361 -13.98 23.01 21.56
CA ILE A 361 -15.01 22.99 22.60
C ILE A 361 -15.25 21.54 23.07
N ILE A 362 -15.36 21.35 24.38
CA ILE A 362 -15.67 20.08 25.05
C ILE A 362 -16.95 20.28 25.86
N ILE A 363 -17.95 19.45 25.59
CA ILE A 363 -19.28 19.52 26.19
C ILE A 363 -19.61 18.16 26.79
N LYS A 364 -20.04 18.13 28.05
CA LYS A 364 -20.53 16.92 28.71
C LYS A 364 -22.03 16.79 28.44
N LEU A 365 -22.43 15.73 27.73
CA LEU A 365 -23.80 15.47 27.29
C LEU A 365 -24.66 14.80 28.37
N ALA A 366 -24.04 13.97 29.21
CA ALA A 366 -24.74 13.34 30.32
C ALA A 366 -24.93 14.34 31.48
N LYS A 367 -26.16 14.45 31.98
CA LYS A 367 -26.48 15.25 33.18
C LYS A 367 -25.60 14.85 34.37
#